data_AF-A0A539E4V8-F1
#
_entry.id   AF-A0A539E4V8-F1
#
_cell.length_a   1.000
_cell.length_b   1.000
_cell.length_c   1.000
_cell.angle_alpha   90.00
_cell.angle_beta   90.00
_cell.angle_gamma   90.00
#
_symmetry.space_group_name_H-M   'P 1'
#
loop_
_entity.id
_entity.type
_entity.pdbx_description
1 polymer ?
#
loop_
_entity_poly.entity_id
_entity_poly.type
_entity_poly.pdbx_seq_one_letter_code
_entity_poly.pdbx_strand_id
1 'polypeptide(L)'
;GATCGFALRNLVDLPTFFVELGRVVRPGGRIALLDVGIPHNRLVRWGNGIYFGTIVPKIGALLSDGPAYRYLPRSVAYLPSREQMLADLRTAGFGDAEHHQLTGGLTQLMVGTRG
;
A
#
# COMPACT_ATOMS: atom_id res chain seq x y z
N GLY A 1 -17.35 -11.36 2.45
CA GLY A 1 -16.44 -10.21 2.52
C GLY A 1 -15.02 -10.71 2.38
N ALA A 2 -14.03 -9.82 2.37
CA ALA A 2 -12.63 -10.20 2.27
C ALA A 2 -11.75 -9.27 3.12
N THR A 3 -10.64 -9.79 3.62
CA THR A 3 -9.66 -9.01 4.38
C THR A 3 -8.27 -9.26 3.85
N CYS A 4 -7.46 -8.22 3.74
CA CYS A 4 -6.07 -8.31 3.28
C CYS A 4 -5.19 -7.42 4.16
N GLY A 5 -4.11 -7.96 4.71
CA GLY A 5 -3.22 -7.24 5.63
C GLY A 5 -1.77 -7.28 5.16
N PHE A 6 -1.14 -6.12 5.02
CA PHE A 6 0.29 -5.92 4.74
C PHE A 6 0.82 -6.62 3.48
N ALA A 7 -0.06 -6.89 2.51
CA ALA A 7 0.24 -7.64 1.30
C ALA A 7 0.07 -6.84 0.00
N LEU A 8 -0.61 -5.69 0.02
CA LEU A 8 -0.95 -4.96 -1.21
C LEU A 8 0.30 -4.48 -1.94
N ARG A 9 1.31 -4.01 -1.20
CA ARG A 9 2.61 -3.57 -1.77
C ARG A 9 3.40 -4.68 -2.49
N ASN A 10 3.05 -5.95 -2.24
CA ASN A 10 3.69 -7.10 -2.88
C ASN A 10 2.94 -7.55 -4.14
N LEU A 11 1.79 -6.96 -4.43
CA LEU A 11 1.03 -7.25 -5.64
C LEU A 11 1.67 -6.53 -6.83
N VAL A 12 1.87 -7.28 -7.91
CA VAL A 12 2.45 -6.75 -9.15
C VAL A 12 1.47 -5.80 -9.85
N ASP A 13 0.17 -6.08 -9.75
CA ASP A 13 -0.90 -5.33 -10.40
C ASP A 13 -2.07 -5.14 -9.43
N LEU A 14 -2.10 -3.97 -8.76
CA LEU A 14 -3.18 -3.58 -7.85
C LEU A 14 -4.52 -3.35 -8.55
N PRO A 15 -4.60 -2.64 -9.69
CA PRO A 15 -5.84 -2.49 -10.42
C PRO A 15 -6.53 -3.82 -10.74
N THR A 16 -5.79 -4.80 -11.27
CA THR A 16 -6.35 -6.13 -11.54
C THR A 16 -6.81 -6.83 -10.26
N PHE A 17 -6.04 -6.70 -9.17
CA PHE A 17 -6.45 -7.23 -7.86
C PHE A 17 -7.79 -6.63 -7.39
N PHE A 18 -8.01 -5.32 -7.53
CA PHE A 18 -9.26 -4.68 -7.12
C PHE A 18 -10.45 -5.16 -7.97
N VAL A 19 -10.27 -5.31 -9.28
CA VAL A 19 -11.29 -5.88 -10.18
C VAL A 19 -11.67 -7.29 -9.74
N GLU A 20 -10.68 -8.15 -9.47
CA GLU A 20 -10.92 -9.51 -9.00
C GLU A 20 -11.59 -9.53 -7.61
N LEU A 21 -11.21 -8.60 -6.72
CA LEU A 21 -11.85 -8.44 -5.41
C LEU A 21 -13.35 -8.14 -5.57
N GLY A 22 -13.70 -7.24 -6.51
CA GLY A 22 -15.08 -6.92 -6.86
C GLY A 22 -15.86 -8.06 -7.50
N ARG A 23 -15.17 -8.95 -8.22
CA ARG A 23 -15.75 -10.15 -8.86
C ARG A 23 -16.08 -11.26 -7.85
N VAL A 24 -15.20 -11.48 -6.87
CA VAL A 24 -15.33 -12.60 -5.91
C VAL A 24 -16.15 -12.26 -4.67
N VAL A 25 -16.19 -10.99 -4.26
CA VAL A 25 -17.00 -10.57 -3.13
C VAL A 25 -18.47 -10.47 -3.57
N ARG A 26 -19.36 -11.22 -2.92
CA ARG A 26 -20.81 -11.12 -3.16
C ARG A 26 -21.36 -9.71 -2.90
N PRO A 27 -22.45 -9.29 -3.56
CA PRO A 27 -23.17 -8.06 -3.21
C PRO A 27 -23.52 -7.98 -1.71
N GLY A 28 -23.39 -6.80 -1.13
CA GLY A 28 -23.49 -6.54 0.32
C GLY A 28 -22.30 -7.04 1.15
N GLY A 29 -21.31 -7.70 0.54
CA GLY A 29 -20.09 -8.14 1.22
C GLY A 29 -19.13 -6.97 1.47
N ARG A 30 -18.55 -6.90 2.68
CA ARG A 30 -17.57 -5.87 3.04
C ARG A 30 -16.12 -6.30 2.84
N ILE A 31 -15.26 -5.35 2.53
CA ILE A 31 -13.81 -5.50 2.47
C ILE A 31 -13.12 -4.67 3.55
N ALA A 32 -11.95 -5.14 4.01
CA ALA A 32 -11.03 -4.38 4.84
C ALA A 32 -9.58 -4.68 4.42
N LEU A 33 -8.90 -3.69 3.87
CA LEU A 33 -7.55 -3.81 3.32
C LEU A 33 -6.60 -2.92 4.11
N LEU A 34 -5.69 -3.52 4.86
CA LEU A 34 -4.72 -2.85 5.73
C LEU A 34 -3.33 -2.94 5.11
N ASP A 35 -2.59 -1.84 5.05
CA ASP A 35 -1.16 -1.86 4.71
C ASP A 35 -0.40 -0.71 5.38
N VAL A 36 0.91 -0.63 5.15
CA VAL A 36 1.74 0.49 5.56
C VAL A 36 1.31 1.75 4.84
N GLY A 37 1.10 2.81 5.61
CA GLY A 37 0.69 4.13 5.15
C GLY A 37 1.88 5.06 4.92
N ILE A 38 1.56 6.25 4.43
CA ILE A 38 2.52 7.35 4.35
C ILE A 38 2.27 8.30 5.54
N PRO A 39 3.28 8.55 6.41
CA PRO A 39 3.12 9.43 7.57
C PRO A 39 2.59 10.81 7.20
N HIS A 40 1.75 11.40 8.06
CA HIS A 40 1.23 12.76 7.89
C HIS A 40 2.32 13.83 8.06
N ASN A 41 3.29 13.58 8.95
CA ASN A 41 4.36 14.53 9.22
C ASN A 41 5.30 14.64 8.00
N ARG A 42 5.26 15.81 7.36
CA ARG A 42 6.07 16.12 6.16
C ARG A 42 7.57 15.96 6.40
N LEU A 43 8.05 16.26 7.62
CA LEU A 43 9.45 16.10 7.99
C LEU A 43 9.85 14.61 8.06
N VAL A 44 8.98 13.77 8.64
CA VAL A 44 9.19 12.31 8.72
C VAL A 44 9.17 11.68 7.32
N ARG A 45 8.27 12.15 6.45
CA ARG A 45 8.17 11.71 5.04
C ARG A 45 9.43 12.10 4.26
N TRP A 46 9.89 13.33 4.41
CA TRP A 46 11.10 13.83 3.75
C TRP A 46 12.37 13.09 4.25
N GLY A 47 12.50 12.90 5.57
CA GLY A 47 13.59 12.13 6.15
C GLY A 47 13.61 10.67 5.68
N ASN A 48 12.45 10.02 5.56
CA ASN A 48 12.33 8.69 4.98
C ASN A 48 12.79 8.66 3.52
N GLY A 49 12.38 9.64 2.70
CA GLY A 49 12.82 9.75 1.32
C GLY A 49 14.34 9.85 1.17
N ILE A 50 15.00 10.66 2.01
CA ILE A 50 16.47 10.80 2.00
C ILE A 50 17.14 9.51 2.49
N TYR A 51 16.63 8.91 3.56
CA TYR A 51 17.21 7.70 4.11
C TYR A 51 17.15 6.54 3.11
N PHE A 52 15.98 6.24 2.56
CA PHE A 52 15.82 5.15 1.60
C PHE A 52 16.32 5.47 0.19
N GLY A 53 16.26 6.73 -0.24
CA GLY A 53 16.70 7.15 -1.57
C GLY A 53 18.19 7.45 -1.69
N THR A 54 18.88 7.77 -0.58
CA THR A 54 20.30 8.19 -0.62
C THR A 54 21.19 7.40 0.33
N ILE A 55 20.75 7.11 1.56
CA ILE A 55 21.61 6.46 2.57
C ILE A 55 21.65 4.95 2.35
N VAL A 56 20.51 4.29 2.25
CA VAL A 56 20.43 2.83 2.03
C VAL A 56 21.15 2.38 0.75
N PRO A 57 21.02 3.05 -0.41
CA PRO A 57 21.77 2.69 -1.61
C PRO A 57 23.29 2.84 -1.45
N LYS A 58 23.75 3.88 -0.73
CA LYS A 58 25.19 4.10 -0.47
C LYS A 58 25.78 3.02 0.45
N ILE A 59 25.04 2.63 1.50
CA ILE A 59 25.44 1.53 2.38
C ILE A 59 25.45 0.20 1.61
N GLY A 60 24.44 -0.05 0.79
CA GLY A 60 24.38 -1.25 -0.07
C GLY A 60 25.52 -1.32 -1.08
N ALA A 61 25.93 -0.18 -1.65
CA ALA A 61 27.08 -0.10 -2.54
C ALA A 61 28.42 -0.34 -1.81
N LEU A 62 28.53 0.12 -0.56
CA LEU A 62 29.73 -0.08 0.26
C LEU A 62 29.90 -1.53 0.73
N LEU A 63 28.80 -2.25 0.93
CA LEU A 63 28.76 -3.62 1.47
C LEU A 63 28.66 -4.70 0.36
N SER A 64 29.28 -4.46 -0.81
CA SER A 64 29.06 -5.08 -2.12
C SER A 64 28.97 -6.63 -2.29
N ASP A 65 28.90 -7.48 -1.25
CA ASP A 65 28.91 -8.95 -1.38
C ASP A 65 27.77 -9.72 -0.70
N GLY A 66 26.69 -9.07 -0.24
CA GLY A 66 25.57 -9.75 0.41
C GLY A 66 24.30 -9.87 -0.46
N PRO A 67 23.80 -11.08 -0.82
CA PRO A 67 22.50 -11.24 -1.50
C PRO A 67 21.32 -10.63 -0.72
N ALA A 68 21.47 -10.43 0.60
CA ALA A 68 20.48 -9.80 1.46
C ALA A 68 20.23 -8.30 1.17
N TYR A 69 21.22 -7.55 0.67
CA TYR A 69 21.08 -6.09 0.48
C TYR A 69 20.39 -5.69 -0.82
N ARG A 70 20.30 -6.57 -1.81
CA ARG A 70 19.47 -6.36 -3.01
C ARG A 70 17.96 -6.43 -2.73
N TYR A 71 17.55 -7.00 -1.59
CA TYR A 71 16.14 -7.13 -1.23
C TYR A 71 15.58 -5.92 -0.47
N LEU A 72 16.43 -5.14 0.19
CA LEU A 72 16.00 -3.98 0.98
C LEU A 72 15.25 -2.90 0.19
N PRO A 73 15.64 -2.53 -1.05
CA PRO A 73 14.95 -1.47 -1.79
C PRO A 73 13.60 -1.88 -2.40
N ARG A 74 13.24 -3.17 -2.40
CA ARG A 74 11.95 -3.63 -2.97
C ARG A 74 10.78 -3.50 -1.98
N SER A 75 11.07 -3.29 -0.70
CA SER A 75 10.06 -3.09 0.36
C SER A 75 9.47 -1.67 0.43
N VAL A 76 10.00 -0.74 -0.38
CA VAL A 76 9.61 0.69 -0.42
C VAL A 76 8.78 1.06 -1.65
N ALA A 77 8.23 0.07 -2.38
CA ALA A 77 7.21 0.34 -3.39
C ALA A 77 5.99 0.96 -2.68
N TYR A 78 5.92 2.29 -2.70
CA TYR A 78 4.77 3.01 -2.17
C TYR A 78 3.56 2.61 -2.99
N LEU A 79 2.49 2.25 -2.29
CA LEU A 79 1.18 2.10 -2.90
C LEU A 79 0.80 3.37 -3.67
N PRO A 80 -0.09 3.26 -4.67
CA PRO A 80 -0.68 4.42 -5.32
C PRO A 80 -1.26 5.41 -4.31
N SER A 81 -1.54 6.65 -4.76
CA SER A 81 -2.13 7.65 -3.87
C SER A 81 -3.48 7.17 -3.32
N ARG A 82 -3.87 7.73 -2.17
CA ARG A 82 -5.18 7.48 -1.56
C ARG A 82 -6.30 7.70 -2.59
N GLU A 83 -6.22 8.77 -3.35
CA GLU A 83 -7.23 9.16 -4.33
C GLU A 83 -7.34 8.10 -5.44
N GLN A 84 -6.19 7.62 -5.93
CA GLN A 84 -6.15 6.56 -6.95
C GLN A 84 -6.74 5.26 -6.42
N MET A 85 -6.30 4.80 -5.24
CA MET A 85 -6.80 3.54 -4.67
C MET A 85 -8.31 3.58 -4.41
N LEU A 86 -8.84 4.71 -3.94
CA LEU A 86 -10.29 4.88 -3.76
C LEU A 86 -11.04 4.90 -5.10
N ALA A 87 -10.48 5.52 -6.14
CA ALA A 87 -11.07 5.52 -7.48
C ALA A 87 -11.12 4.09 -8.07
N ASP A 88 -10.03 3.33 -7.89
CA ASP A 88 -9.95 1.96 -8.38
C ASP A 88 -10.94 1.04 -7.66
N LEU A 89 -11.05 1.15 -6.32
CA LEU A 89 -12.03 0.40 -5.53
C LEU A 89 -13.48 0.74 -5.92
N ARG A 90 -13.79 2.02 -6.15
CA ARG A 90 -15.12 2.45 -6.60
C ARG A 90 -15.45 1.87 -7.97
N THR A 91 -14.49 1.90 -8.89
CA THR A 91 -14.62 1.27 -10.22
C THR A 91 -14.84 -0.24 -10.11
N ALA A 92 -14.22 -0.90 -9.12
CA ALA A 92 -14.40 -2.32 -8.85
C ALA A 92 -15.73 -2.69 -8.16
N GLY A 93 -16.61 -1.73 -7.88
CA GLY A 93 -17.94 -1.97 -7.30
C GLY A 93 -18.04 -1.72 -5.79
N PHE A 94 -17.03 -1.09 -5.17
CA PHE A 94 -17.08 -0.62 -3.78
C PHE A 94 -17.37 0.89 -3.75
N GLY A 95 -18.60 1.27 -4.10
CA GLY A 95 -18.98 2.69 -4.28
C GLY A 95 -18.84 3.56 -3.03
N ASP A 96 -18.98 2.95 -1.85
CA ASP A 96 -18.82 3.57 -0.53
C ASP A 96 -17.38 3.48 0.01
N ALA A 97 -16.38 3.19 -0.85
CA ALA A 97 -15.02 2.99 -0.39
C ALA A 97 -14.47 4.22 0.37
N GLU A 98 -13.92 3.95 1.56
CA GLU A 98 -13.29 4.91 2.46
C GLU A 98 -11.84 4.52 2.76
N HIS A 99 -11.03 5.52 3.10
CA HIS A 99 -9.63 5.37 3.46
C HIS A 99 -9.37 6.07 4.78
N HIS A 100 -8.81 5.33 5.73
CA HIS A 100 -8.47 5.79 7.06
C HIS A 100 -6.97 5.63 7.28
N GLN A 101 -6.33 6.68 7.78
CA GLN A 101 -4.98 6.56 8.31
C GLN A 101 -5.05 6.22 9.79
N LEU A 102 -4.21 5.26 10.19
CA LEU A 102 -4.11 4.77 11.55
C LEU A 102 -2.68 5.03 12.06
N THR A 103 -2.53 5.16 13.37
CA THR A 103 -1.21 5.30 14.02
C THR A 103 -0.38 6.45 13.44
N GLY A 104 -0.99 7.63 13.28
CA GLY A 104 -0.30 8.82 12.74
C GLY A 104 0.13 8.70 11.27
N GLY A 105 -0.47 7.77 10.53
CA GLY A 105 -0.20 7.54 9.10
C GLY A 105 0.84 6.47 8.82
N LEU A 106 1.34 5.76 9.85
CA LEU A 106 2.21 4.59 9.67
C LEU A 106 1.47 3.42 9.02
N THR A 107 0.16 3.35 9.22
CA THR A 107 -0.72 2.33 8.64
C THR A 107 -1.92 2.99 8.00
N GLN A 108 -2.47 2.33 6.98
CA GLN A 108 -3.66 2.77 6.27
C GLN A 108 -4.63 1.61 6.12
N LEU A 109 -5.92 1.92 6.24
CA LEU A 109 -7.03 0.97 6.14
C LEU A 109 -7.99 1.48 5.08
N MET A 110 -8.30 0.64 4.10
CA MET A 110 -9.36 0.86 3.13
C MET A 110 -10.52 -0.09 3.43
N VAL A 111 -11.72 0.46 3.49
CA VAL A 111 -12.96 -0.31 3.70
C VAL A 111 -13.97 0.02 2.63
N GLY A 112 -14.90 -0.89 2.37
CA GLY A 112 -15.99 -0.68 1.43
C GLY A 112 -16.96 -1.86 1.42
N THR A 113 -18.15 -1.63 0.88
CA THR A 113 -19.23 -2.59 0.69
C THR A 113 -19.44 -2.81 -0.80
N ARG A 114 -19.48 -4.07 -1.21
CA ARG A 114 -19.79 -4.42 -2.59
C ARG A 114 -21.25 -4.04 -2.87
N GLY A 115 -21.46 -3.16 -3.85
CA GLY A 115 -22.79 -2.83 -4.37
C GLY A 115 -23.48 -3.99 -5.05
#